data_AF-A0A1R3KR46-F1
#
_entry.id   AF-A0A1R3KR46-F1
#
_cell.length_a   1.000
_cell.length_b   1.000
_cell.length_c   1.000
_cell.angle_alpha   90.00
_cell.angle_beta   90.00
_cell.angle_gamma   90.00
#
_symmetry.space_group_name_H-M   'P 1'
#
loop_
_entity.id
_entity.type
_entity.pdbx_description
1 polymer ?
#
loop_
_entity_poly.entity_id
_entity_poly.type
_entity_poly.pdbx_seq_one_letter_code
_entity_poly.pdbx_strand_id
1 'polypeptide(L)' 'MQELPTTLAAMIQCFDWKVANGGVVDMAERPGLTTPRAQDLVCVPVARFTTPVFET' A
#
# COMPACT_ATOMS: atom_id res chain seq x y z
N MET A 1 -8.37 -8.39 -19.22
CA MET A 1 -8.27 -7.55 -18.02
C MET A 1 -7.31 -8.22 -17.03
N GLN A 2 -6.01 -7.88 -17.08
CA GLN A 2 -5.01 -8.39 -16.13
C GLN A 2 -4.26 -7.28 -15.38
N GLU A 3 -4.58 -6.01 -15.65
CA GLU A 3 -3.87 -4.87 -15.06
C GLU A 3 -3.94 -4.87 -13.52
N LEU A 4 -5.11 -5.12 -12.94
CA LEU A 4 -5.31 -5.14 -11.49
C LEU A 4 -4.49 -6.23 -10.78
N PRO A 5 -4.61 -7.53 -11.15
CA PRO A 5 -3.84 -8.58 -10.48
C PRO A 5 -2.34 -8.44 -10.69
N THR A 6 -1.88 -8.05 -11.88
CA THR A 6 -0.44 -7.88 -12.17
C THR A 6 0.14 -6.72 -11.36
N THR A 7 -0.55 -5.58 -11.30
CA THR A 7 -0.10 -4.43 -10.50
C THR A 7 -0.09 -4.76 -9.02
N LEU A 8 -1.12 -5.45 -8.52
CA LEU A 8 -1.19 -5.87 -7.12
C LEU A 8 -0.08 -6.84 -6.75
N ALA A 9 0.21 -7.83 -7.60
CA ALA A 9 1.29 -8.78 -7.38
C ALA A 9 2.66 -8.08 -7.28
N ALA A 10 2.94 -7.12 -8.17
CA ALA A 10 4.18 -6.34 -8.11
C ALA A 10 4.29 -5.51 -6.81
N MET A 11 3.20 -4.87 -6.37
CA MET A 11 3.17 -4.10 -5.12
C MET A 11 3.42 -4.98 -3.88
N ILE A 12 2.81 -6.17 -3.83
CA ILE A 12 2.98 -7.12 -2.73
C ILE A 12 4.38 -7.73 -2.74
N GLN A 13 4.92 -8.08 -3.90
CA GLN A 13 6.22 -8.75 -4.00
C GLN A 13 7.37 -7.81 -3.63
N CYS A 14 7.34 -6.56 -4.09
CA CYS A 14 8.48 -5.65 -4.01
C CYS A 14 8.53 -4.82 -2.72
N PHE A 15 7.40 -4.64 -2.01
CA PHE A 15 7.32 -3.70 -0.90
C PHE A 15 6.64 -4.26 0.34
N ASP A 16 7.21 -3.95 1.50
CA ASP A 16 6.47 -3.89 2.75
C ASP A 16 5.80 -2.52 2.90
N TRP A 17 4.67 -2.47 3.59
CA TRP A 17 3.88 -1.26 3.70
C TRP A 17 3.77 -0.83 5.16
N LYS A 18 4.17 0.40 5.45
CA LYS A 18 3.99 1.03 6.76
C LYS A 18 2.83 2.00 6.69
N VAL A 19 1.90 1.90 7.63
CA VAL A 19 0.82 2.88 7.76
C VAL A 19 1.43 4.20 8.22
N ALA A 20 1.15 5.29 7.49
CA ALA A 20 1.60 6.61 7.90
C ALA A 20 0.96 6.92 9.27
N ASN A 21 1.79 7.39 10.21
CA ASN A 21 1.46 7.62 11.63
C ASN A 21 1.47 6.40 12.55
N GLY A 22 2.03 5.26 12.12
CA GLY A 22 2.35 4.12 13.01
C GLY A 22 1.13 3.42 13.62
N GLY A 23 -0.06 3.63 13.05
CA GLY A 23 -1.34 3.21 13.62
C GLY A 23 -2.05 2.08 12.90
N VAL A 24 -3.26 1.78 13.39
CA VAL A 24 -4.23 0.84 12.83
C VAL A 24 -4.98 1.52 11.67
N VAL A 25 -5.25 0.76 10.59
CA VAL A 25 -6.06 1.25 9.47
C VAL A 25 -7.52 1.32 9.90
N ASP A 26 -8.11 2.52 9.85
CA ASP A 26 -9.55 2.71 10.02
C ASP A 26 -10.29 2.34 8.72
N MET A 27 -11.26 1.44 8.83
CA MET A 27 -12.09 0.98 7.72
C MET A 27 -13.52 1.52 7.80
N ALA A 28 -13.80 2.49 8.67
CA ALA A 28 -15.07 3.20 8.68
C ALA A 28 -15.35 3.79 7.28
N GLU A 29 -16.60 3.73 6.85
CA GLU A 29 -17.03 4.22 5.54
C GLU A 29 -17.64 5.62 5.65
N ARG A 30 -17.45 6.45 4.61
CA ARG A 30 -18.20 7.71 4.45
C ARG A 30 -19.36 7.51 3.46
N PRO A 31 -20.42 8.33 3.52
CA PRO A 31 -21.49 8.27 2.54
C PRO A 31 -20.99 8.43 1.10
N GLY A 32 -21.51 7.61 0.16
CA GLY A 32 -21.13 7.66 -1.24
C GLY A 32 -21.84 6.61 -2.10
N LEU A 33 -21.68 6.71 -3.43
CA LEU A 33 -22.20 5.73 -4.38
C LEU A 33 -21.37 4.43 -4.39
N THR A 34 -20.10 4.53 -4.01
CA THR A 34 -19.20 3.39 -3.75
C THR A 34 -19.08 3.16 -2.24
N THR A 35 -18.18 2.28 -1.81
CA THR A 35 -17.76 2.11 -0.41
C THR A 35 -16.43 2.85 -0.12
N PRO A 36 -16.38 4.19 -0.20
CA PRO A 36 -15.15 4.90 0.14
C PRO A 36 -14.92 4.86 1.64
N ARG A 37 -13.67 4.65 2.05
CA ARG A 37 -13.26 4.86 3.43
C ARG A 37 -13.50 6.31 3.85
N ALA A 38 -13.82 6.52 5.12
CA ALA A 38 -14.01 7.84 5.70
C ALA A 38 -12.71 8.63 5.77
N GLN A 39 -11.58 7.93 5.89
CA GLN A 39 -10.24 8.48 5.89
C GLN A 39 -9.41 7.80 4.79
N ASP A 40 -8.58 8.58 4.13
CA ASP A 40 -7.70 8.05 3.09
C ASP A 40 -6.66 7.10 3.69
N LEU A 41 -6.38 5.99 3.01
CA LEU A 41 -5.29 5.10 3.39
C LEU A 41 -3.99 5.72 2.91
N VAL A 42 -3.16 6.15 3.85
CA VAL A 42 -1.83 6.66 3.57
C VAL A 42 -0.80 5.63 4.06
N CYS A 43 -0.04 5.08 3.13
CA CYS A 43 1.01 4.10 3.42
C CYS A 43 2.32 4.50 2.73
N VAL A 44 3.43 4.10 3.34
CA VAL A 44 4.77 4.28 2.80
C VAL A 44 5.31 2.91 2.35
N PRO A 45 5.61 2.71 1.05
CA PRO A 45 6.23 1.49 0.58
C PRO A 45 7.71 1.45 1.00
N VAL A 46 8.14 0.30 1.50
CA VAL A 46 9.52 0.00 1.92
C VAL A 46 10.00 -1.16 1.07
N ALA A 47 11.05 -0.96 0.29
CA ALA A 47 11.57 -2.01 -0.59
C ALA A 47 12.00 -3.25 0.21
N ARG A 48 11.51 -4.43 -0.19
CA ARG A 48 11.91 -5.71 0.42
C ARG A 48 13.28 -6.17 -0.03
N PHE A 49 13.62 -5.85 -1.28
CA PHE A 49 14.88 -6.23 -1.88
C PHE A 49 15.70 -4.97 -2.09
N THR A 50 16.76 -4.83 -1.31
CA THR A 50 17.82 -3.86 -1.58
C THR A 50 18.84 -4.54 -2.47
N THR A 51 19.11 -3.98 -3.65
CA THR A 51 20.25 -4.42 -4.45
C THR A 51 21.54 -4.06 -3.70
N PRO A 52 22.56 -4.94 -3.67
CA PRO A 52 23.84 -4.67 -3.01
C PRO A 52 24.66 -3.54 -3.68
N VAL A 53 24.13 -2.90 -4.72
CA VAL A 53 24.82 -1.87 -5.51
C VAL A 53 24.94 -0.53 -4.75
N PHE A 54 24.27 -0.38 -3.60
CA PHE A 54 24.33 0.82 -2.75
C PHE A 54 24.86 0.55 -1.32
N GLU A 55 25.51 -0.59 -1.07
CA GLU A 55 26.38 -0.75 0.11
C GLU A 55 27.80 -0.27 -0.24
N THR A 56 28.02 1.04 -0.22
CA THR A 56 29.34 1.68 -0.08
C THR A 56 29.23 2.94 0.76
#